data_AF-A0A1H8RWI3-F1
#
_entry.id   AF-A0A1H8RWI3-F1
#
_cell.length_a   1.000
_cell.length_b   1.000
_cell.length_c   1.000
_cell.angle_alpha   90.00
_cell.angle_beta   90.00
_cell.angle_gamma   90.00
#
_symmetry.space_group_name_H-M   'P 1'
#
loop_
_entity.id
_entity.type
_entity.pdbx_description
1 polymer ?
#
loop_
_entity_poly.entity_id
_entity_poly.type
_entity_poly.pdbx_seq_one_letter_code
_entity_poly.pdbx_strand_id
1 'polypeptide(L)'
;MVLPGVSVAADPATSLAVVGFAVGGVALGTLSGLVPGLHANNFALLLAAVASSVPGPPRLVRVAMLAAGVVHTFLDVVPALALGVPDAAMAATALPGHRLVVAGRGREALRLSALGSGAAVLFAIPLALPVTAAMTAAYPVVRAHLPLVLAAVVGFLLVTEPTHRAAVAVQSPSPPAPCSAR
;
A
#
# COMPACT_ATOMS: atom_id res chain seq x y z
N MET A 1 4.05 6.69 -33.21
CA MET A 1 5.03 7.48 -32.43
C MET A 1 5.77 6.51 -31.52
N VAL A 2 6.93 6.03 -31.95
CA VAL A 2 7.77 5.09 -31.19
C VAL A 2 8.33 5.85 -29.99
N LEU A 3 8.11 5.36 -28.77
CA LEU A 3 8.67 5.94 -27.56
C LEU A 3 10.21 5.95 -27.68
N PRO A 4 10.88 7.11 -27.54
CA PRO A 4 12.34 7.16 -27.58
C PRO A 4 12.92 6.34 -26.41
N GLY A 5 13.67 5.29 -26.71
CA GLY A 5 14.38 4.46 -25.71
C GLY A 5 14.05 2.97 -25.69
N VAL A 6 13.14 2.48 -26.54
CA VAL A 6 12.89 1.03 -26.69
C VAL A 6 13.82 0.45 -27.77
N SER A 7 14.99 -0.04 -27.35
CA SER A 7 15.82 -0.92 -28.18
C SER A 7 15.49 -2.37 -27.85
N VAL A 8 15.06 -3.14 -28.84
CA VAL A 8 14.94 -4.60 -28.69
C VAL A 8 16.36 -5.17 -28.68
N ALA A 9 16.96 -5.24 -27.48
CA ALA A 9 18.23 -5.92 -27.28
C ALA A 9 17.94 -7.41 -27.09
N ALA A 10 18.01 -8.18 -28.19
CA ALA A 10 17.90 -9.64 -28.17
C ALA A 10 19.23 -10.30 -27.71
N ASP A 11 19.80 -9.80 -26.62
CA ASP A 11 20.96 -10.40 -25.99
C ASP A 11 20.51 -11.48 -24.98
N PRO A 12 20.86 -12.77 -25.20
CA PRO A 12 20.49 -13.86 -24.30
C PRO A 12 21.02 -13.64 -22.87
N ALA A 13 22.21 -13.05 -22.72
CA ALA A 13 22.82 -12.83 -21.41
C ALA A 13 22.03 -11.80 -20.60
N THR A 14 21.64 -10.69 -21.23
CA THR A 14 20.79 -9.67 -20.60
C THR A 14 19.42 -10.23 -20.22
N SER A 15 18.83 -11.07 -21.07
CA SER A 15 17.53 -11.70 -20.80
C SER A 15 17.58 -12.65 -19.59
N LEU A 16 18.63 -13.47 -19.51
CA LEU A 16 18.85 -14.37 -18.37
C LEU A 16 19.06 -13.57 -17.07
N ALA A 17 19.80 -12.47 -17.13
CA ALA A 17 20.02 -11.59 -15.98
C ALA A 17 18.70 -10.94 -15.51
N VAL A 18 17.85 -10.47 -16.43
CA VAL A 18 16.52 -9.93 -16.11
C VAL A 18 15.65 -10.97 -15.42
N VAL A 19 15.62 -12.20 -15.94
CA VAL A 19 14.87 -13.30 -15.31
C VAL A 19 15.42 -13.62 -13.92
N GLY A 20 16.75 -13.70 -13.77
CA GLY A 20 17.39 -13.97 -12.48
C GLY A 20 17.03 -12.92 -11.42
N PHE A 21 17.12 -11.63 -11.77
CA PHE A 21 16.72 -10.54 -10.87
C PHE A 21 15.22 -10.53 -10.60
N ALA A 22 14.37 -10.83 -11.59
CA ALA A 22 12.93 -10.93 -11.40
C ALA A 22 12.57 -12.07 -10.42
N VAL A 23 13.18 -13.25 -10.57
CA VAL A 23 13.00 -14.39 -9.65
C VAL A 23 13.48 -14.04 -8.25
N GLY A 24 14.63 -13.39 -8.11
CA GLY A 24 15.11 -12.89 -6.82
C GLY A 24 14.13 -11.90 -6.19
N GLY A 25 13.57 -10.99 -6.99
CA GLY A 25 12.51 -10.08 -6.58
C GLY A 25 11.26 -10.82 -6.10
N VAL A 26 10.77 -11.81 -6.86
CA VAL A 26 9.63 -12.66 -6.47
C VAL A 26 9.88 -13.35 -5.13
N ALA A 27 11.09 -13.89 -4.92
CA ALA A 27 11.45 -14.52 -3.65
C ALA A 27 11.41 -13.52 -2.49
N LEU A 28 12.01 -12.33 -2.66
CA LEU A 28 11.96 -11.26 -1.65
C LEU A 28 10.53 -10.77 -1.39
N GLY A 29 9.72 -10.59 -2.42
CA GLY A 29 8.31 -10.22 -2.32
C GLY A 29 7.49 -11.28 -1.59
N THR A 30 7.78 -12.56 -1.84
CA THR A 30 7.11 -13.69 -1.15
C THR A 30 7.46 -13.70 0.34
N LEU A 31 8.74 -13.60 0.67
CA LEU A 31 9.19 -13.59 2.06
C LEU A 31 8.59 -12.39 2.80
N SER A 32 8.65 -11.21 2.21
CA SER A 32 8.13 -9.98 2.82
C SER A 32 6.61 -9.95 2.94
N GLY A 33 5.87 -10.42 1.93
CA GLY A 33 4.40 -10.45 1.94
C GLY A 33 3.82 -11.45 2.93
N LEU A 34 4.57 -12.50 3.29
CA LEU A 34 4.15 -13.45 4.33
C LEU A 34 4.56 -13.03 5.75
N VAL A 35 5.38 -11.99 5.89
CA VAL A 35 5.76 -11.44 7.19
C VAL A 35 4.62 -10.57 7.72
N PRO A 36 4.04 -10.89 8.90
CA PRO A 36 2.95 -10.09 9.46
C PRO A 36 3.43 -8.68 9.84
N GLY A 37 2.60 -7.68 9.56
CA GLY A 37 2.87 -6.27 9.90
C GLY A 37 3.80 -5.52 8.93
N LEU A 38 4.30 -6.17 7.87
CA LEU A 38 5.05 -5.50 6.83
C LEU A 38 4.11 -5.02 5.71
N HIS A 39 3.87 -3.71 5.63
CA HIS A 39 3.09 -3.11 4.54
C HIS A 39 3.94 -2.76 3.32
N ALA A 40 3.26 -2.63 2.18
CA ALA A 40 3.85 -2.17 0.93
C ALA A 40 4.64 -0.85 1.08
N ASN A 41 4.17 0.10 1.90
CA ASN A 41 4.87 1.36 2.14
C ASN A 41 6.21 1.17 2.86
N ASN A 42 6.21 0.40 3.96
CA ASN A 42 7.42 0.12 4.73
C ASN A 42 8.39 -0.74 3.91
N PHE A 43 7.84 -1.69 3.15
CA PHE A 43 8.63 -2.52 2.25
C PHE A 43 9.28 -1.70 1.14
N ALA A 44 8.57 -0.74 0.54
CA ALA A 44 9.14 0.15 -0.48
C ALA A 44 10.29 1.00 0.09
N LEU A 45 10.14 1.53 1.32
CA LEU A 45 11.22 2.26 2.00
C LEU A 45 12.42 1.36 2.29
N LEU A 46 12.18 0.13 2.78
CA LEU A 46 13.24 -0.85 3.03
C LEU A 46 13.98 -1.21 1.75
N LEU A 47 13.26 -1.53 0.67
CA LEU A 47 13.85 -1.81 -0.63
C LEU A 47 14.64 -0.60 -1.15
N ALA A 48 14.14 0.62 -1.00
CA ALA A 48 14.85 1.83 -1.42
C ALA A 48 16.15 2.03 -0.63
N ALA A 49 16.13 1.78 0.68
CA ALA A 49 17.32 1.88 1.53
C ALA A 49 18.38 0.82 1.22
N VAL A 50 17.96 -0.41 0.89
CA VAL A 50 18.88 -1.50 0.56
C VAL A 50 19.37 -1.39 -0.88
N ALA A 51 18.55 -0.87 -1.81
CA ALA A 51 18.87 -0.78 -3.23
C ALA A 51 20.17 0.01 -3.52
N SER A 52 20.50 1.03 -2.73
CA SER A 52 21.76 1.78 -2.87
C SER A 52 23.01 0.97 -2.53
N SER A 53 22.86 -0.12 -1.79
CA SER A 53 23.96 -0.94 -1.28
C SER A 53 24.14 -2.25 -2.07
N VAL A 54 23.25 -2.55 -3.02
CA VAL A 54 23.32 -3.77 -3.84
C VAL A 54 24.28 -3.56 -5.02
N PRO A 55 25.34 -4.37 -5.15
CA PRO A 55 26.19 -4.36 -6.34
C PRO A 55 25.39 -4.87 -7.55
N GLY A 56 25.07 -4.00 -8.50
CA GLY A 56 24.38 -4.41 -9.73
C GLY A 56 23.99 -3.25 -10.64
N PRO A 57 23.69 -3.53 -11.93
CA PRO A 57 23.17 -2.51 -12.84
C PRO A 57 21.84 -1.93 -12.30
N PRO A 58 21.67 -0.59 -12.24
CA PRO A 58 20.46 0.05 -11.70
C PRO A 58 19.16 -0.35 -12.41
N ARG A 59 19.25 -0.84 -13.66
CA ARG A 59 18.09 -1.39 -14.38
C ARG A 59 17.64 -2.73 -13.80
N LEU A 60 18.56 -3.64 -13.51
CA LEU A 60 18.24 -4.97 -13.01
C LEU A 60 17.73 -4.92 -11.56
N VAL A 61 18.32 -4.05 -10.73
CA VAL A 61 17.83 -3.80 -9.36
C VAL A 61 16.38 -3.30 -9.38
N ARG A 62 16.04 -2.37 -10.28
CA ARG A 62 14.66 -1.90 -10.46
C ARG A 62 13.69 -3.00 -10.89
N VAL A 63 14.12 -3.93 -11.75
CA VAL A 63 13.31 -5.11 -12.12
C VAL A 63 13.03 -5.97 -10.89
N ALA A 64 14.05 -6.26 -10.07
CA ALA A 64 13.87 -7.02 -8.84
C ALA A 64 12.94 -6.30 -7.85
N MET A 65 13.11 -4.99 -7.65
CA MET A 65 12.26 -4.18 -6.76
C MET A 65 10.80 -4.16 -7.23
N LEU A 66 10.57 -4.01 -8.54
CA LEU A 66 9.22 -4.03 -9.10
C LEU A 66 8.56 -5.39 -8.91
N ALA A 67 9.28 -6.47 -9.24
CA ALA A 67 8.79 -7.84 -9.05
C ALA A 67 8.48 -8.13 -7.57
N ALA A 68 9.38 -7.72 -6.68
CA ALA A 68 9.21 -7.84 -5.24
C ALA A 68 7.97 -7.08 -4.74
N GLY A 69 7.79 -5.83 -5.13
CA GLY A 69 6.65 -5.00 -4.74
C GLY A 69 5.33 -5.58 -5.21
N VAL A 70 5.24 -6.03 -6.47
CA VAL A 70 4.03 -6.68 -7.00
C VAL A 70 3.71 -7.92 -6.17
N VAL A 71 4.65 -8.85 -6.00
CA VAL A 71 4.40 -10.09 -5.25
C VAL A 71 4.02 -9.81 -3.79
N HIS A 72 4.68 -8.84 -3.14
CA HIS A 72 4.35 -8.43 -1.79
C HIS A 72 2.88 -7.99 -1.65
N THR A 73 2.39 -7.10 -2.52
CA THR A 73 1.00 -6.60 -2.49
C THR A 73 -0.09 -7.64 -2.80
N PHE A 74 0.30 -8.79 -3.35
CA PHE A 74 -0.62 -9.90 -3.55
C PHE A 74 -0.68 -10.82 -2.31
N LEU A 75 0.40 -10.85 -1.52
CA LEU A 75 0.57 -11.81 -0.44
C LEU A 75 0.39 -11.20 0.96
N ASP A 76 0.58 -9.90 1.13
CA ASP A 76 0.42 -9.16 2.40
C ASP A 76 -0.97 -9.30 3.05
N VAL A 77 -1.99 -9.56 2.25
CA VAL A 77 -3.35 -9.85 2.74
C VAL A 77 -3.46 -11.21 3.45
N VAL A 78 -2.61 -12.18 3.13
CA VAL A 78 -2.65 -13.54 3.68
C VAL A 78 -2.42 -13.53 5.20
N PRO A 79 -1.30 -12.99 5.73
CA PRO A 79 -1.10 -12.93 7.17
C PRO A 79 -2.14 -12.04 7.86
N ALA A 80 -2.58 -10.95 7.23
CA ALA A 80 -3.60 -10.06 7.79
C ALA A 80 -4.95 -10.76 8.02
N LEU A 81 -5.40 -11.57 7.04
CA LEU A 81 -6.64 -12.35 7.16
C LEU A 81 -6.49 -13.54 8.12
N ALA A 82 -5.33 -14.20 8.13
CA ALA A 82 -5.08 -15.38 8.95
C ALA A 82 -4.93 -15.06 10.45
N LEU A 83 -4.26 -13.95 10.79
CA LEU A 83 -4.03 -13.55 12.17
C LEU A 83 -5.18 -12.71 12.75
N GLY A 84 -6.08 -12.20 11.90
CA GLY A 84 -7.28 -11.49 12.35
C GLY A 84 -7.02 -10.19 13.11
N VAL A 85 -5.78 -9.67 13.06
CA VAL A 85 -5.38 -8.37 13.60
C VAL A 85 -5.06 -7.48 12.39
N PRO A 86 -6.05 -6.75 11.84
CA PRO A 86 -5.79 -5.78 10.79
C PRO A 86 -4.84 -4.72 11.31
N ASP A 87 -3.85 -4.34 10.51
CA ASP A 87 -3.11 -3.12 10.76
C ASP A 87 -4.07 -1.91 10.72
N ALA A 88 -3.79 -0.86 11.49
CA ALA A 88 -4.69 0.29 11.64
C ALA A 88 -5.04 0.94 10.29
N ALA A 89 -4.11 0.90 9.32
CA ALA A 89 -4.30 1.40 7.96
C ALA A 89 -5.23 0.52 7.10
N MET A 90 -5.33 -0.79 7.41
CA MET A 90 -6.18 -1.77 6.71
C MET A 90 -7.49 -2.02 7.46
N ALA A 91 -7.69 -1.50 8.67
CA ALA A 91 -8.83 -1.83 9.52
C ALA A 91 -10.21 -1.62 8.83
N ALA A 92 -10.36 -0.54 8.04
CA ALA A 92 -11.60 -0.26 7.33
C ALA A 92 -11.87 -1.23 6.14
N THR A 93 -10.82 -1.69 5.46
CA THR A 93 -10.90 -2.58 4.28
C THR A 93 -10.81 -4.07 4.66
N ALA A 94 -10.20 -4.39 5.79
CA ALA A 94 -10.07 -5.74 6.32
C ALA A 94 -11.33 -6.23 7.03
N LEU A 95 -12.19 -5.33 7.53
CA LEU A 95 -13.41 -5.71 8.25
C LEU A 95 -14.37 -6.58 7.40
N PRO A 96 -14.65 -6.26 6.12
CA PRO A 96 -15.39 -7.17 5.23
C PRO A 96 -14.67 -8.51 4.99
N GLY A 97 -13.34 -8.49 4.82
CA GLY A 97 -12.53 -9.69 4.60
C GLY A 97 -12.53 -10.63 5.81
N HIS A 98 -12.40 -10.07 7.01
CA HIS A 98 -12.44 -10.81 8.27
C HIS A 98 -13.83 -11.43 8.50
N ARG A 99 -14.92 -10.72 8.16
CA ARG A 99 -16.29 -11.28 8.20
C ARG A 99 -16.45 -12.50 7.29
N LEU A 100 -15.83 -12.51 6.11
CA LEU A 100 -15.83 -13.67 5.21
C LEU A 100 -15.04 -14.84 5.79
N VAL A 101 -13.90 -14.58 6.44
CA VAL A 101 -13.08 -15.63 7.10
C VAL A 101 -13.84 -16.25 8.27
N VAL A 102 -14.45 -15.43 9.14
CA VAL A 102 -15.29 -15.90 10.27
C VAL A 102 -16.50 -16.70 9.77
N ALA A 103 -17.06 -16.35 8.60
CA ALA A 103 -18.13 -17.10 7.95
C ALA A 103 -17.67 -18.40 7.24
N GLY A 104 -16.41 -18.83 7.42
CA GLY A 104 -15.85 -20.03 6.78
C GLY A 104 -15.50 -19.88 5.30
N ARG A 105 -15.57 -18.65 4.74
CA ARG A 105 -15.33 -18.32 3.33
C ARG A 105 -13.95 -17.70 3.09
N GLY A 106 -12.93 -18.07 3.86
CA GLY A 106 -11.58 -17.49 3.74
C GLY A 106 -10.94 -17.63 2.36
N ARG A 107 -11.21 -18.72 1.62
CA ARG A 107 -10.76 -18.88 0.23
C ARG A 107 -11.34 -17.83 -0.71
N GLU A 108 -12.57 -17.40 -0.45
CA GLU A 108 -13.23 -16.39 -1.27
C GLU A 108 -12.72 -14.99 -0.95
N ALA A 109 -12.46 -14.71 0.34
CA ALA A 109 -11.78 -13.48 0.74
C ALA A 109 -10.41 -13.33 0.04
N LEU A 110 -9.63 -14.41 -0.02
CA LEU A 110 -8.35 -14.42 -0.75
C LEU A 110 -8.53 -14.21 -2.26
N ARG A 111 -9.51 -14.86 -2.89
CA ARG A 111 -9.80 -14.68 -4.33
C ARG A 111 -10.21 -13.24 -4.65
N LEU A 112 -11.08 -12.65 -3.84
CA LEU A 112 -11.52 -11.26 -4.00
C LEU A 112 -10.36 -10.28 -3.80
N SER A 113 -9.49 -10.53 -2.83
CA SER A 113 -8.30 -9.69 -2.64
C SER A 113 -7.32 -9.81 -3.80
N ALA A 114 -7.05 -11.03 -4.29
CA ALA A 114 -6.19 -11.25 -5.45
C ALA A 114 -6.75 -10.62 -6.72
N LEU A 115 -8.07 -10.66 -6.92
CA LEU A 115 -8.77 -9.91 -7.98
C LEU A 115 -8.58 -8.40 -7.83
N GLY A 116 -8.67 -7.88 -6.60
CA GLY A 116 -8.40 -6.48 -6.29
C GLY A 116 -6.98 -6.06 -6.66
N SER A 117 -5.96 -6.82 -6.23
CA SER A 117 -4.55 -6.55 -6.58
C SER A 117 -4.31 -6.68 -8.08
N GLY A 118 -4.91 -7.67 -8.74
CA GLY A 118 -4.85 -7.82 -10.20
C GLY A 118 -5.47 -6.65 -10.96
N ALA A 119 -6.66 -6.21 -10.54
CA ALA A 119 -7.31 -5.02 -11.09
C ALA A 119 -6.47 -3.76 -10.85
N ALA A 120 -5.88 -3.61 -9.65
CA ALA A 120 -5.01 -2.50 -9.34
C ALA A 120 -3.80 -2.43 -10.28
N VAL A 121 -3.12 -3.55 -10.54
CA VAL A 121 -2.02 -3.60 -11.51
C VAL A 121 -2.51 -3.27 -12.93
N LEU A 122 -3.64 -3.84 -13.34
CA LEU A 122 -4.22 -3.61 -14.66
C LEU A 122 -4.54 -2.13 -14.91
N PHE A 123 -5.06 -1.41 -13.91
CA PHE A 123 -5.31 0.03 -14.00
C PHE A 123 -4.04 0.86 -13.80
N ALA A 124 -3.11 0.42 -12.94
CA ALA A 124 -1.89 1.16 -12.64
C ALA A 124 -0.98 1.28 -13.86
N ILE A 125 -0.81 0.23 -14.67
CA ILE A 125 0.07 0.25 -15.85
C ILE A 125 -0.30 1.36 -16.85
N PRO A 126 -1.54 1.46 -17.38
CA PRO A 126 -1.90 2.52 -18.31
C PRO A 126 -1.98 3.89 -17.63
N LEU A 127 -2.38 3.93 -16.35
CA LEU A 127 -2.55 5.18 -15.62
C LEU A 127 -1.21 5.77 -15.14
N ALA A 128 -0.15 4.96 -15.07
CA ALA A 128 1.17 5.40 -14.62
C ALA A 128 1.72 6.56 -15.47
N LEU A 129 1.59 6.50 -16.80
CA LEU A 129 2.08 7.55 -17.70
C LEU A 129 1.37 8.89 -17.52
N PRO A 130 0.02 8.99 -17.64
CA PRO A 130 -0.68 10.25 -17.47
C PRO A 130 -0.56 10.81 -16.06
N VAL A 131 -0.59 9.96 -15.02
CA VAL A 131 -0.42 10.42 -13.63
C VAL A 131 0.99 10.94 -13.39
N THR A 132 2.01 10.27 -13.92
CA THR A 132 3.40 10.76 -13.81
C THR A 132 3.55 12.11 -14.51
N ALA A 133 3.03 12.24 -15.73
CA ALA A 133 3.07 13.51 -16.47
C ALA A 133 2.36 14.64 -15.69
N ALA A 134 1.14 14.39 -15.20
CA ALA A 134 0.38 15.34 -14.40
C ALA A 134 1.13 15.72 -13.11
N MET A 135 1.70 14.75 -12.39
CA MET A 135 2.47 15.02 -11.17
C MET A 135 3.75 15.79 -11.47
N THR A 136 4.45 15.51 -12.57
CA THR A 136 5.67 16.26 -12.91
C THR A 136 5.36 17.74 -13.14
N ALA A 137 4.19 18.05 -13.69
CA ALA A 137 3.72 19.43 -13.87
C ALA A 137 3.20 20.07 -12.56
N ALA A 138 2.50 19.32 -11.72
CA ALA A 138 1.90 19.83 -10.48
C ALA A 138 2.90 19.94 -9.30
N TYR A 139 3.90 19.06 -9.26
CA TYR A 139 4.84 18.92 -8.15
C TYR A 139 5.55 20.24 -7.75
N PRO A 140 6.01 21.10 -8.68
CA PRO A 140 6.63 22.38 -8.31
C PRO A 140 5.69 23.28 -7.50
N VAL A 141 4.41 23.34 -7.90
CA VAL A 141 3.39 24.16 -7.24
C VAL A 141 3.06 23.58 -5.86
N VAL A 142 2.86 22.26 -5.78
CA VAL A 142 2.59 21.56 -4.52
C VAL A 142 3.74 21.75 -3.54
N ARG A 143 4.99 21.61 -3.99
CA ARG A 143 6.18 21.79 -3.14
C ARG A 143 6.29 23.21 -2.60
N ALA A 144 5.95 24.22 -3.40
CA ALA A 144 5.97 25.62 -2.97
C ALA A 144 4.90 25.93 -1.91
N HIS A 145 3.76 25.24 -1.95
CA HIS A 145 2.62 25.46 -1.04
C HIS A 145 2.41 24.33 -0.05
N LEU A 146 3.40 23.46 0.12
CA LEU A 146 3.35 22.25 0.93
C LEU A 146 2.84 22.48 2.37
N PRO A 147 3.28 23.52 3.12
CA PRO A 147 2.74 23.78 4.46
C PRO A 147 1.25 24.15 4.42
N LEU A 148 0.80 24.86 3.39
CA LEU A 148 -0.61 25.27 3.25
C LEU A 148 -1.48 24.08 2.87
N VAL A 149 -1.00 23.20 1.98
CA VAL A 149 -1.68 21.94 1.63
C VAL A 149 -1.81 21.04 2.87
N LEU A 150 -0.73 20.86 3.64
CA LEU A 150 -0.77 20.09 4.88
C LEU A 150 -1.74 20.71 5.91
N ALA A 151 -1.68 22.02 6.11
CA ALA A 151 -2.58 22.71 7.02
C ALA A 151 -4.05 22.55 6.59
N ALA A 152 -4.33 22.62 5.29
CA ALA A 152 -5.67 22.39 4.74
C ALA A 152 -6.14 20.96 4.96
N VAL A 153 -5.29 19.95 4.72
CA VAL A 153 -5.63 18.53 4.96
C VAL A 153 -5.86 18.25 6.44
N VAL A 154 -4.99 18.76 7.32
CA VAL A 154 -5.15 18.64 8.77
C VAL A 154 -6.43 19.35 9.23
N GLY A 155 -6.68 20.57 8.76
CA GLY A 155 -7.92 21.30 9.07
C GLY A 155 -9.16 20.57 8.59
N PHE A 156 -9.13 20.01 7.37
CA PHE A 156 -10.22 19.18 6.85
C PHE A 156 -10.45 17.95 7.71
N LEU A 157 -9.39 17.18 8.03
CA LEU A 157 -9.46 16.02 8.91
C LEU A 157 -10.10 16.39 10.25
N LEU A 158 -9.59 17.45 10.91
CA LEU A 158 -10.13 17.93 12.18
C LEU A 158 -11.61 18.32 12.11
N VAL A 159 -12.06 18.97 11.02
CA VAL A 159 -13.46 19.33 10.83
C VAL A 159 -14.35 18.11 10.58
N THR A 160 -13.82 17.10 9.85
CA THR A 160 -14.55 15.86 9.54
C THR A 160 -14.46 14.80 10.64
N GLU A 161 -13.58 14.97 11.62
CA GLU A 161 -13.40 14.05 12.74
C GLU A 161 -14.70 13.96 13.58
N PRO A 162 -15.36 12.78 13.67
CA PRO A 162 -16.65 12.64 14.34
C PRO A 162 -16.61 12.90 15.85
N THR A 163 -15.42 12.83 16.47
CA THR A 163 -15.21 12.97 17.92
C THR A 163 -15.58 14.35 18.44
N HIS A 164 -15.62 15.40 17.62
CA HIS A 164 -16.13 16.70 18.04
C HIS A 164 -17.62 16.67 18.44
N ARG A 165 -18.41 15.74 17.87
CA ARG A 165 -19.83 15.53 18.26
C ARG A 165 -19.97 14.73 19.56
N ALA A 166 -19.03 13.84 19.87
CA ALA A 166 -19.00 13.09 21.13
C ALA A 166 -18.46 13.92 22.29
N ALA A 167 -17.43 14.75 22.07
CA ALA A 167 -16.87 15.64 23.08
C ALA A 167 -17.84 16.73 23.55
N VAL A 168 -18.66 17.27 22.62
CA VAL A 168 -19.72 18.24 22.96
C VAL A 168 -20.87 17.57 23.74
N ALA A 169 -21.14 16.28 23.52
CA ALA A 169 -22.15 15.53 24.28
C ALA A 169 -21.69 15.15 25.70
N VAL A 170 -20.38 15.02 25.94
CA VAL A 170 -19.83 14.70 27.28
C VAL A 170 -19.78 15.94 28.20
N GLN A 171 -19.88 17.15 27.66
CA GLN A 171 -19.88 18.40 28.44
C GLN A 171 -21.25 18.81 29.00
N SER A 172 -22.33 18.09 28.71
CA SER A 172 -23.57 18.26 29.48
C SER A 172 -23.44 17.53 30.82
N PRO A 173 -23.44 18.22 31.97
CA PRO A 173 -23.36 17.57 33.27
C PRO A 173 -24.61 16.71 33.47
N SER A 174 -24.44 15.39 33.56
CA SER A 174 -25.50 14.51 34.02
C SER A 174 -25.74 14.76 35.52
N PRO A 175 -27.01 14.89 35.96
CA PRO A 175 -27.31 15.06 37.38
C PRO A 175 -26.89 13.80 38.16
N PRO A 176 -26.42 13.93 39.40
CA PRO A 176 -26.00 12.78 40.21
C PRO A 176 -27.18 11.83 40.44
N ALA A 177 -26.96 10.55 40.19
CA ALA A 177 -27.94 9.50 40.45
C ALA A 177 -28.22 9.41 41.97
N PRO A 178 -29.49 9.24 42.39
CA PRO A 178 -29.80 9.04 43.80
C PRO A 178 -29.26 7.68 44.27
N CYS A 179 -28.41 7.71 45.30
CA CYS A 179 -28.01 6.51 46.05
C CYS A 179 -29.26 5.79 46.57
N SER A 180 -29.58 4.62 46.01
CA SER A 180 -30.50 3.71 46.68
C SER A 180 -29.73 2.93 47.74
N ALA A 181 -29.90 3.33 49.00
CA ALA A 181 -29.59 2.48 50.13
C ALA A 181 -30.59 1.32 50.15
N ARG A 182 -30.12 0.10 49.89
CA ARG A 182 -30.79 -1.13 50.27
C ARG A 182 -29.78 -2.24 50.48
#